data_AF-A0A928IVT8-F1
#
_entry.id   AF-A0A928IVT8-F1
#
_cell.length_a   1.000
_cell.length_b   1.000
_cell.length_c   1.000
_cell.angle_alpha   90.00
_cell.angle_beta   90.00
_cell.angle_gamma   90.00
#
_symmetry.space_group_name_H-M   'P 1'
#
loop_
_entity.id
_entity.type
_entity.pdbx_description
1 polymer ?
#
loop_
_entity_poly.entity_id
_entity_poly.type
_entity_poly.pdbx_seq_one_letter_code
_entity_poly.pdbx_strand_id
1 'polypeptide(L)'
;MNNDIQSVSKTLSEREKISAIIWLVIGILQCLSCVAIIAGVWNIIAAVNGFKRSKNVLTPWPGIVAFYDKMMTNIIIALIVNLLVGGVIGVAGAIYDMLLVRNYVLENKKVFEEAGL
;
A
#
# COMPACT_ATOMS: atom_id res chain seq x y z
N MET A 1 -16.26 8.27 17.21
CA MET A 1 -15.95 8.15 15.78
C MET A 1 -17.18 7.57 15.08
N ASN A 2 -17.74 8.28 14.10
CA ASN A 2 -18.95 7.86 13.35
C ASN A 2 -18.79 6.41 12.83
N ASN A 3 -19.88 5.65 12.78
CA ASN A 3 -19.90 4.27 12.27
C ASN A 3 -19.31 4.19 10.83
N ASP A 4 -19.55 5.23 10.03
CA ASP A 4 -19.02 5.32 8.67
C ASP A 4 -17.49 5.37 8.66
N ILE A 5 -16.88 6.23 9.50
CA ILE A 5 -15.42 6.36 9.64
C ILE A 5 -14.80 5.03 10.07
N GLN A 6 -15.41 4.34 11.05
CA GLN A 6 -14.90 3.04 11.50
C GLN A 6 -14.94 1.99 10.39
N SER A 7 -16.01 1.97 9.59
CA SER A 7 -16.15 1.02 8.49
C SER A 7 -15.11 1.27 7.38
N VAL A 8 -14.92 2.51 6.93
CA VAL A 8 -13.97 2.83 5.85
C VAL A 8 -12.52 2.64 6.29
N SER A 9 -12.18 3.01 7.54
CA SER A 9 -10.85 2.77 8.11
C SER A 9 -10.55 1.28 8.24
N LYS A 10 -11.54 0.45 8.62
CA LYS A 10 -11.37 -1.00 8.70
C LYS A 10 -11.13 -1.61 7.33
N THR A 11 -11.90 -1.22 6.32
CA THR A 11 -11.68 -1.69 4.94
C THR A 11 -10.31 -1.27 4.42
N LEU A 12 -9.88 -0.03 4.66
CA LEU A 12 -8.54 0.43 4.29
C LEU A 12 -7.43 -0.35 5.01
N SER A 13 -7.61 -0.64 6.31
CA SER A 13 -6.69 -1.47 7.10
C SER A 13 -6.51 -2.86 6.49
N GLU A 14 -7.60 -3.51 6.08
CA GLU A 14 -7.55 -4.82 5.44
C GLU A 14 -6.83 -4.78 4.08
N ARG A 15 -7.09 -3.75 3.27
CA ARG A 15 -6.42 -3.57 1.98
C ARG A 15 -4.92 -3.29 2.14
N GLU A 16 -4.51 -2.48 3.11
CA GLU A 16 -3.10 -2.25 3.45
C GLU A 16 -2.41 -3.54 3.92
N LYS A 17 -3.10 -4.41 4.68
CA LYS A 17 -2.55 -5.73 5.05
C LYS A 17 -2.35 -6.62 3.84
N ILE A 18 -3.32 -6.68 2.93
CA ILE A 18 -3.21 -7.49 1.71
C ILE A 18 -2.05 -6.98 0.84
N SER A 19 -1.96 -5.66 0.64
CA SER A 19 -0.83 -5.02 -0.04
C SER A 19 0.50 -5.40 0.61
N ALA A 20 0.61 -5.29 1.93
CA ALA A 20 1.81 -5.68 2.67
C ALA A 20 2.19 -7.15 2.48
N ILE A 21 1.21 -8.06 2.46
CA ILE A 21 1.44 -9.48 2.19
C ILE A 21 1.96 -9.70 0.76
N ILE A 22 1.36 -9.03 -0.23
CA ILE A 22 1.81 -9.11 -1.63
C ILE A 22 3.30 -8.71 -1.73
N TRP A 23 3.65 -7.54 -1.19
CA TRP A 23 5.03 -7.05 -1.22
C TRP A 23 5.99 -7.93 -0.43
N LEU A 24 5.55 -8.53 0.68
CA LEU A 24 6.36 -9.46 1.45
C LEU A 24 6.70 -10.71 0.63
N VAL A 25 5.70 -11.31 -0.03
CA VAL A 25 5.87 -12.51 -0.86
C VAL A 25 6.82 -12.21 -2.02
N ILE A 26 6.62 -11.11 -2.74
CA ILE A 26 7.52 -10.67 -3.83
C ILE A 26 8.94 -10.48 -3.30
N GLY A 27 9.09 -9.78 -2.18
CA GLY A 27 10.38 -9.49 -1.58
C GLY A 27 11.16 -10.75 -1.20
N ILE A 28 10.49 -11.72 -0.58
CA ILE A 28 11.07 -13.02 -0.23
C ILE A 28 11.53 -13.76 -1.49
N LEU A 29 10.68 -13.84 -2.53
CA LEU A 29 11.03 -14.53 -3.78
C LEU A 29 12.23 -13.89 -4.49
N GLN A 30 12.33 -12.55 -4.48
CA GLN A 30 13.46 -11.81 -5.07
C GLN A 30 14.76 -11.96 -4.28
N CYS A 31 14.68 -12.09 -2.95
CA CYS A 31 15.85 -12.43 -2.14
C CYS A 31 16.33 -13.86 -2.40
N LEU A 32 15.40 -14.82 -2.52
CA LEU A 32 15.72 -16.22 -2.78
C LEU A 32 16.31 -16.47 -4.18
N SER A 33 15.97 -15.63 -5.18
CA SER A 33 16.51 -15.77 -6.54
C SER A 33 17.97 -15.33 -6.68
N CYS A 34 18.54 -14.67 -5.66
CA CYS A 34 19.89 -14.10 -5.64
C CYS A 34 20.21 -13.02 -6.70
N VAL A 35 19.36 -12.82 -7.71
CA VAL A 35 19.56 -11.85 -8.81
C VAL A 35 18.94 -10.48 -8.48
N ALA A 36 17.87 -10.47 -7.67
CA ALA A 36 17.09 -9.27 -7.39
C ALA A 36 17.08 -8.89 -5.90
N ILE A 37 18.14 -9.24 -5.15
CA ILE A 37 18.20 -9.08 -3.68
C ILE A 37 17.91 -7.65 -3.24
N ILE A 38 18.48 -6.64 -3.91
CA ILE A 38 18.27 -5.23 -3.55
C ILE A 38 16.79 -4.84 -3.68
N ALA A 39 16.15 -5.23 -4.79
CA ALA A 39 14.71 -5.04 -4.99
C ALA A 39 13.88 -5.85 -3.98
N GLY A 40 14.34 -7.05 -3.63
CA GLY A 40 13.71 -7.91 -2.64
C GLY A 40 13.68 -7.27 -1.25
N VAL A 41 14.82 -6.75 -0.78
CA VAL A 41 14.92 -6.01 0.48
C VAL A 41 14.03 -4.77 0.46
N TRP A 42 14.02 -4.02 -0.64
CA TRP A 42 13.13 -2.86 -0.79
C TRP A 42 11.65 -3.24 -0.64
N ASN A 43 11.22 -4.33 -1.28
CA ASN A 43 9.85 -4.83 -1.18
C ASN A 43 9.49 -5.34 0.23
N ILE A 44 10.44 -5.94 0.95
CA ILE A 44 10.25 -6.31 2.36
C ILE A 44 10.06 -5.05 3.24
N ILE A 45 10.85 -3.99 3.01
CA ILE A 45 10.69 -2.72 3.73
C ILE A 45 9.31 -2.12 3.43
N ALA A 46 8.88 -2.13 2.17
CA ALA A 46 7.55 -1.68 1.76
C ALA A 46 6.45 -2.47 2.47
N ALA A 47 6.59 -3.79 2.58
CA ALA A 47 5.66 -4.65 3.31
C ALA A 47 5.58 -4.31 4.81
N VAL A 48 6.73 -4.13 5.48
CA VAL A 48 6.76 -3.74 6.89
C VAL A 48 6.05 -2.40 7.10
N ASN A 49 6.30 -1.42 6.22
CA ASN A 49 5.63 -0.13 6.27
C ASN A 49 4.13 -0.27 6.01
N GLY A 50 3.69 -1.12 5.08
CA GLY A 50 2.28 -1.44 4.85
C GLY A 50 1.61 -2.05 6.08
N PHE A 51 2.25 -3.00 6.78
CA PHE A 51 1.72 -3.56 8.02
C PHE A 51 1.55 -2.51 9.12
N LYS A 52 2.52 -1.60 9.27
CA LYS A 52 2.40 -0.47 10.21
C LYS A 52 1.24 0.44 9.81
N ARG A 53 1.17 0.80 8.54
CA ARG A 53 0.14 1.68 7.98
C ARG A 53 -1.27 1.08 8.16
N SER A 54 -1.43 -0.23 7.97
CA SER A 54 -2.69 -0.93 8.24
C SER A 54 -3.21 -0.76 9.66
N LYS A 55 -2.33 -0.55 10.65
CA LYS A 55 -2.72 -0.27 12.03
C LYS A 55 -2.99 1.23 12.22
N ASN A 56 -2.16 2.08 11.64
CA ASN A 56 -2.27 3.53 11.77
C ASN A 56 -3.57 4.10 11.18
N VAL A 57 -4.08 3.53 10.08
CA VAL A 57 -5.35 3.99 9.46
C VAL A 57 -6.59 3.74 10.32
N LEU A 58 -6.47 2.95 11.40
CA LEU A 58 -7.53 2.72 12.40
C LEU A 58 -7.56 3.80 13.49
N THR A 59 -6.57 4.69 13.51
CA THR A 59 -6.46 5.81 14.44
C THR A 59 -6.58 7.13 13.70
N PRO A 60 -6.96 8.25 14.36
CA PRO A 60 -7.01 9.55 13.72
C PRO A 60 -5.67 9.89 13.04
N TRP A 61 -5.71 10.19 11.75
CA TRP A 61 -4.52 10.46 10.95
C TRP A 61 -4.70 11.75 10.13
N PRO A 62 -4.23 12.89 10.66
CA PRO A 62 -4.21 14.15 9.93
C PRO A 62 -3.39 14.05 8.65
N GLY A 63 -3.99 14.42 7.53
CA GLY A 63 -3.34 14.39 6.22
C GLY A 63 -3.31 13.02 5.54
N ILE A 64 -4.11 12.04 5.98
CA ILE A 64 -4.24 10.73 5.32
C ILE A 64 -4.51 10.85 3.82
N VAL A 65 -5.45 11.72 3.40
CA VAL A 65 -5.79 11.90 1.98
C VAL A 65 -4.59 12.43 1.20
N ALA A 66 -3.85 13.42 1.73
CA ALA A 66 -2.66 13.97 1.08
C ALA A 66 -1.53 12.93 0.96
N PHE A 67 -1.39 12.03 1.93
CA PHE A 67 -0.43 10.92 1.88
C PHE A 67 -0.75 9.98 0.71
N TYR A 68 -2.01 9.52 0.60
CA TYR A 68 -2.42 8.61 -0.46
C TYR A 68 -2.44 9.27 -1.84
N ASP A 69 -2.74 10.57 -1.92
CA ASP A 69 -2.68 11.28 -3.19
C ASP A 69 -1.25 11.25 -3.78
N LYS A 70 -0.23 11.50 -2.95
CA LYS A 70 1.20 11.44 -3.31
C LYS A 70 1.74 10.02 -3.54
N MET A 71 1.00 8.99 -3.13
CA MET A 71 1.44 7.59 -3.25
C MET A 71 1.65 7.14 -4.71
N MET A 72 1.04 7.84 -5.68
CA MET A 72 1.16 7.53 -7.11
C MET A 72 2.61 7.40 -7.59
N THR A 73 3.50 8.29 -7.14
CA THR A 73 4.92 8.26 -7.53
C THR A 73 5.58 6.94 -7.13
N ASN A 74 5.32 6.46 -5.90
CA ASN A 74 5.89 5.21 -5.41
C ASN A 74 5.34 4.00 -6.16
N ILE A 75 4.05 4.02 -6.52
CA ILE A 75 3.40 2.96 -7.31
C ILE A 75 4.04 2.85 -8.70
N ILE A 76 4.25 3.99 -9.37
CA ILE A 76 4.88 4.02 -10.70
C ILE A 76 6.31 3.47 -10.64
N ILE A 77 7.10 3.89 -9.64
CA ILE A 77 8.45 3.39 -9.43
C ILE A 77 8.42 1.87 -9.21
N ALA A 78 7.54 1.39 -8.34
CA ALA A 78 7.41 -0.04 -8.05
C ALA A 78 7.01 -0.83 -9.30
N LEU A 79 6.10 -0.31 -10.13
CA LEU A 79 5.68 -0.93 -11.37
C LEU A 79 6.85 -1.06 -12.35
N ILE A 80 7.62 0.01 -12.56
CA ILE A 80 8.78 0.01 -13.45
C ILE A 80 9.83 -0.99 -12.98
N VAL A 81 10.20 -0.96 -11.69
CA VAL A 81 11.21 -1.88 -11.13
C VAL A 81 10.77 -3.34 -11.27
N ASN A 82 9.52 -3.66 -10.94
CA ASN A 82 9.05 -5.04 -11.04
C ASN A 82 8.89 -5.51 -12.49
N LEU A 83 8.58 -4.61 -13.43
CA LEU A 83 8.55 -4.93 -14.85
C LEU A 83 9.96 -5.26 -15.37
N LEU A 84 10.97 -4.47 -14.99
CA LEU A 84 12.37 -4.72 -15.38
C LEU A 84 12.95 -6.01 -14.78
N VAL A 85 12.51 -6.38 -13.58
CA VAL A 85 12.89 -7.63 -12.90
C VAL A 85 12.06 -8.83 -13.39
N GLY A 86 11.08 -8.63 -14.30
CA GLY A 86 10.27 -9.68 -14.91
C GLY A 86 9.16 -10.24 -14.01
N GLY A 87 8.78 -9.51 -12.95
CA GLY A 87 7.80 -9.95 -11.96
C GLY A 87 6.37 -9.58 -12.32
N VAL A 88 5.62 -10.44 -13.02
CA VAL A 88 4.17 -10.27 -13.27
C VAL A 88 3.39 -10.05 -11.98
N ILE A 89 3.77 -10.75 -10.90
CA ILE A 89 3.16 -10.61 -9.57
C ILE A 89 3.41 -9.19 -9.01
N GLY A 90 4.57 -8.60 -9.25
CA GLY A 90 4.88 -7.23 -8.81
C GLY A 90 4.10 -6.17 -9.57
N VAL A 91 3.82 -6.39 -10.86
CA VAL A 91 2.91 -5.52 -11.63
C VAL A 91 1.50 -5.61 -11.06
N ALA A 92 1.00 -6.81 -10.76
CA ALA A 92 -0.31 -7.00 -10.13
C ALA A 92 -0.37 -6.33 -8.75
N GLY A 93 0.69 -6.40 -7.95
CA GLY A 93 0.81 -5.71 -6.66
C GLY A 93 0.75 -4.18 -6.79
N ALA A 94 1.45 -3.60 -7.76
CA ALA A 94 1.38 -2.17 -8.02
C ALA A 94 -0.02 -1.72 -8.48
N ILE A 95 -0.70 -2.52 -9.31
CA ILE A 95 -2.10 -2.28 -9.71
C ILE A 95 -3.04 -2.37 -8.50
N TYR A 96 -2.82 -3.34 -7.60
CA TYR A 96 -3.57 -3.47 -6.35
C TYR A 96 -3.45 -2.18 -5.51
N ASP A 97 -2.22 -1.68 -5.32
CA ASP A 97 -1.97 -0.44 -4.58
C ASP A 97 -2.65 0.77 -5.21
N MET A 98 -2.68 0.83 -6.54
CA MET A 98 -3.35 1.91 -7.26
C MET A 98 -4.88 1.85 -7.12
N LEU A 99 -5.47 0.73 -7.50
CA LEU A 99 -6.92 0.61 -7.66
C LEU A 99 -7.63 0.36 -6.34
N LEU A 100 -7.04 -0.41 -5.44
CA LEU A 100 -7.72 -0.88 -4.24
C LEU A 100 -7.27 -0.13 -2.99
N VAL A 101 -6.04 0.36 -2.91
CA VAL A 101 -5.59 1.13 -1.74
C VAL A 101 -5.75 2.62 -1.97
N ARG A 102 -5.01 3.19 -2.94
CA ARG A 102 -4.99 4.65 -3.18
C ARG A 102 -6.35 5.18 -3.60
N ASN A 103 -6.95 4.62 -4.66
CA ASN A 103 -8.21 5.14 -5.19
C ASN A 103 -9.33 5.05 -4.15
N TYR A 104 -9.34 4.02 -3.32
CA TYR A 104 -10.32 3.89 -2.24
C TYR A 104 -10.30 5.08 -1.27
N VAL A 105 -9.12 5.57 -0.90
CA VAL A 105 -8.99 6.76 -0.04
C VAL A 105 -9.47 8.02 -0.75
N LEU A 106 -9.15 8.16 -2.04
CA LEU A 106 -9.52 9.36 -2.82
C LEU A 106 -11.03 9.40 -3.14
N GLU A 107 -11.65 8.24 -3.37
CA GLU A 107 -13.09 8.09 -3.55
C GLU A 107 -13.86 8.43 -2.26
N ASN A 108 -13.30 8.07 -1.11
CA ASN A 108 -13.87 8.32 0.21
C ASN A 108 -13.26 9.55 0.90
N LYS A 109 -12.63 10.46 0.15
CA LYS A 109 -11.84 11.57 0.69
C LYS A 109 -12.57 12.40 1.75
N LYS A 110 -13.86 12.66 1.56
CA LYS A 110 -14.69 13.44 2.50
C LYS A 110 -14.73 12.79 3.88
N VAL A 111 -14.98 11.49 3.93
CA VAL A 111 -15.06 10.71 5.17
C VAL A 111 -13.70 10.65 5.86
N PHE A 112 -12.62 10.52 5.08
CA PHE A 112 -11.25 10.51 5.62
C PHE A 112 -10.75 11.89 6.05
N GLU A 113 -11.20 12.97 5.41
CA GLU A 113 -10.95 14.35 5.83
C GLU A 113 -11.67 14.64 7.16
N GLU A 114 -12.93 14.21 7.30
CA GLU A 114 -13.68 14.29 8.57
C GLU A 114 -13.08 13.42 9.69
N ALA A 115 -12.38 12.34 9.34
CA ALA A 115 -11.68 11.47 10.29
C ALA A 115 -10.28 11.98 10.69
N GLY A 116 -9.71 12.89 9.90
CA GLY A 116 -8.34 13.40 10.03
C GLY A 116 -8.26 14.91 10.28
N LEU A 117 -9.39 15.59 10.48
CA LEU A 117 -9.52 16.97 10.90
C LEU A 117 -10.17 17.04 12.29
#